data_AF-A0A8J7YDY3-F1
#
_entry.id   AF-A0A8J7YDY3-F1
#
_cell.length_a   1.000
_cell.length_b   1.000
_cell.length_c   1.000
_cell.angle_alpha   90.00
_cell.angle_beta   90.00
_cell.angle_gamma   90.00
#
_symmetry.space_group_name_H-M   'P 1'
#
loop_
_entity.id
_entity.type
_entity.pdbx_description
1 polymer ?
#
loop_
_entity_poly.entity_id
_entity_poly.type
_entity_poly.pdbx_seq_one_letter_code
_entity_poly.pdbx_strand_id
1 'polypeptide(L)'
;MSRRRRYRVADTAQQVVGGFLLAGPFVVTEEVWVLASNMTGYHAAAVVAIVFAIGYGALYKADDDRDLEREAEVAGVPIRFVSLMLVAFGSVAVLALALTAPQTFLVEAGILPNPTPRAVALTTVKAVAVGAIFSVVGAATADSVF
;
A
#
# COMPACT_ATOMS: atom_id res chain seq x y z
N MET A 1 -16.00 31.32 6.08
CA MET A 1 -15.35 30.39 7.02
C MET A 1 -15.70 28.97 6.62
N SER A 2 -14.86 28.31 5.80
CA SER A 2 -15.08 26.90 5.47
C SER A 2 -14.83 26.06 6.72
N ARG A 3 -15.82 25.27 7.13
CA ARG A 3 -15.74 24.36 8.26
C ARG A 3 -14.84 23.20 7.85
N ARG A 4 -13.52 23.36 8.03
CA ARG A 4 -12.50 22.37 7.64
C ARG A 4 -12.80 21.04 8.34
N ARG A 5 -13.04 19.99 7.54
CA ARG A 5 -13.63 18.71 7.97
C ARG A 5 -12.61 17.89 8.77
N ARG A 6 -12.98 17.51 10.00
CA ARG A 6 -12.35 16.40 10.75
C ARG A 6 -12.41 15.13 9.91
N TYR A 7 -11.40 14.28 9.99
CA TYR A 7 -11.38 12.94 9.37
C TYR A 7 -12.68 12.18 9.60
N ARG A 8 -13.29 11.67 8.53
CA ARG A 8 -14.53 10.87 8.58
C ARG A 8 -14.26 9.49 8.02
N VAL A 9 -15.03 8.50 8.45
CA VAL A 9 -14.97 7.12 7.93
C VAL A 9 -15.14 7.06 6.39
N ALA A 10 -15.82 8.05 5.80
CA ALA A 10 -15.96 8.16 4.34
C ALA A 10 -14.60 8.31 3.63
N ASP A 11 -13.64 8.97 4.26
CA ASP A 11 -12.29 9.18 3.74
C ASP A 11 -11.57 7.81 3.58
N THR A 12 -11.80 6.87 4.50
CA THR A 12 -11.28 5.49 4.39
C THR A 12 -11.90 4.75 3.22
N ALA A 13 -13.20 4.92 2.95
CA ALA A 13 -13.87 4.23 1.85
C ALA A 13 -13.32 4.68 0.49
N GLN A 14 -13.04 5.97 0.33
CA GLN A 14 -12.43 6.52 -0.88
C GLN A 14 -11.00 5.99 -1.07
N GLN A 15 -10.19 6.01 0.00
CA GLN A 15 -8.86 5.42 -0.01
C GLN A 15 -8.91 3.95 -0.45
N VAL A 16 -9.87 3.16 0.06
CA VAL A 16 -10.01 1.74 -0.28
C VAL A 16 -10.33 1.57 -1.77
N VAL A 17 -11.28 2.33 -2.31
CA VAL A 17 -11.61 2.27 -3.75
C VAL A 17 -10.38 2.60 -4.60
N GLY A 18 -9.68 3.69 -4.29
CA GLY A 18 -8.48 4.10 -5.02
C GLY A 18 -7.34 3.08 -4.90
N GLY A 19 -7.14 2.54 -3.70
CA GLY A 19 -6.10 1.56 -3.42
C GLY A 19 -6.30 0.25 -4.17
N PHE A 20 -7.50 -0.33 -4.09
CA PHE A 20 -7.84 -1.56 -4.80
C PHE A 20 -7.72 -1.42 -6.32
N LEU A 21 -8.18 -0.29 -6.87
CA LEU A 21 -8.21 -0.07 -8.32
C LEU A 21 -6.81 -0.08 -8.93
N LEU A 22 -5.83 0.55 -8.28
CA LEU A 22 -4.45 0.53 -8.77
C LEU A 22 -3.62 -0.66 -8.29
N ALA A 23 -3.97 -1.32 -7.19
CA ALA A 23 -3.27 -2.51 -6.71
C ALA A 23 -3.52 -3.75 -7.58
N GLY A 24 -4.74 -3.92 -8.07
CA GLY A 24 -5.21 -5.14 -8.75
C GLY A 24 -4.29 -5.65 -9.87
N PRO A 25 -3.98 -4.83 -10.89
CA PRO A 25 -3.15 -5.25 -12.02
C PRO A 25 -1.75 -5.75 -11.62
N PHE A 26 -1.17 -5.25 -10.54
CA PHE A 26 0.19 -5.59 -10.12
C PHE A 26 0.25 -6.81 -9.20
N VAL A 27 -0.85 -7.14 -8.52
CA VAL A 27 -0.93 -8.37 -7.72
C VAL A 27 -0.92 -9.62 -8.61
N VAL A 28 -1.46 -9.49 -9.83
CA VAL A 28 -1.70 -10.62 -10.74
C VAL A 28 -0.61 -10.81 -11.79
N THR A 29 0.50 -10.08 -11.71
CA THR A 29 1.60 -10.17 -12.67
C THR A 29 2.80 -10.91 -12.10
N GLU A 30 3.30 -11.90 -12.83
CA GLU A 30 4.42 -12.74 -12.41
C GLU A 30 5.70 -11.92 -12.15
N GLU A 31 5.92 -10.87 -12.93
CA GLU A 31 7.09 -10.01 -12.86
C GLU A 31 7.27 -9.37 -11.47
N VAL A 32 6.17 -9.00 -10.81
CA VAL A 32 6.20 -8.44 -9.45
C VAL A 32 6.66 -9.49 -8.43
N TRP A 33 6.22 -10.75 -8.60
CA TRP A 33 6.59 -11.85 -7.71
C TRP A 33 8.03 -12.29 -7.92
N VAL A 34 8.51 -12.30 -9.17
CA VAL A 34 9.92 -12.55 -9.49
C VAL A 34 10.80 -11.43 -8.93
N LEU A 35 10.38 -10.17 -9.04
CA LEU A 35 11.11 -9.06 -8.43
C LEU A 35 11.18 -9.22 -6.90
N ALA A 36 10.05 -9.54 -6.27
CA ALA A 36 9.96 -9.74 -4.83
C ALA A 36 10.84 -10.90 -4.33
N SER A 37 10.96 -11.99 -5.08
CA SER A 37 11.79 -13.13 -4.69
C SER A 37 13.28 -12.78 -4.70
N ASN A 38 13.71 -11.90 -5.61
CA ASN A 38 15.09 -11.45 -5.75
C ASN A 38 15.48 -10.30 -4.79
N MET A 39 14.52 -9.64 -4.17
CA MET A 39 14.78 -8.53 -3.25
C MET A 39 15.46 -9.00 -1.95
N THR A 40 16.51 -8.29 -1.54
CA THR A 40 17.03 -8.38 -0.16
C THR A 40 16.16 -7.58 0.82
N GLY A 41 16.40 -7.72 2.13
CA GLY A 41 15.69 -6.93 3.14
C GLY A 41 15.87 -5.41 2.98
N TYR A 42 17.04 -4.97 2.52
CA TYR A 42 17.31 -3.54 2.27
C TYR A 42 16.47 -2.99 1.11
N HIS A 43 16.30 -3.76 0.03
CA HIS A 43 15.42 -3.38 -1.08
C HIS A 43 13.97 -3.24 -0.60
N ALA A 44 13.50 -4.18 0.24
CA ALA A 44 12.14 -4.12 0.80
C ALA A 44 11.94 -2.89 1.71
N ALA A 45 12.91 -2.60 2.58
CA ALA A 45 12.86 -1.41 3.43
C ALA A 45 12.87 -0.10 2.61
N ALA A 46 13.69 -0.03 1.56
CA ALA A 46 13.73 1.12 0.66
C ALA A 46 12.40 1.33 -0.06
N VAL A 47 11.78 0.26 -0.56
CA VAL A 47 10.45 0.31 -1.18
C VAL A 47 9.39 0.81 -0.18
N VAL A 48 9.37 0.29 1.04
CA VAL A 48 8.47 0.79 2.09
C VAL A 48 8.69 2.28 2.35
N ALA A 49 9.94 2.74 2.44
CA ALA A 49 10.25 4.15 2.62
C ALA A 49 9.75 5.01 1.45
N ILE A 50 9.83 4.52 0.21
CA ILE A 50 9.27 5.18 -0.98
C ILE A 50 7.75 5.31 -0.87
N VAL A 51 7.05 4.24 -0.47
CA VAL A 51 5.58 4.27 -0.27
C VAL A 51 5.19 5.33 0.76
N PHE A 52 5.91 5.40 1.88
CA PHE A 52 5.69 6.41 2.91
C PHE A 52 5.95 7.82 2.39
N ALA A 53 7.03 8.03 1.64
CA ALA A 53 7.37 9.32 1.06
C ALA A 53 6.31 9.79 0.03
N ILE A 54 5.81 8.89 -0.81
CA ILE A 54 4.72 9.17 -1.76
C ILE A 54 3.45 9.53 -1.01
N GLY A 55 3.03 8.72 -0.03
CA GLY A 55 1.82 8.98 0.75
C GLY A 55 1.88 10.30 1.51
N TYR A 56 3.04 10.62 2.10
CA TYR A 56 3.23 11.88 2.82
C TYR A 56 3.22 13.06 1.85
N GLY A 57 3.94 12.96 0.73
CA GLY A 57 3.96 14.00 -0.29
C GLY A 57 2.57 14.26 -0.89
N ALA A 58 1.82 13.21 -1.18
CA ALA A 58 0.47 13.31 -1.71
C ALA A 58 -0.51 13.93 -0.71
N LEU A 59 -0.43 13.56 0.57
CA LEU A 59 -1.32 14.09 1.59
C LEU A 59 -0.98 15.50 2.06
N TYR A 60 0.30 15.90 2.14
CA TYR A 60 0.66 17.13 2.84
C TYR A 60 1.43 18.15 2.00
N LYS A 61 1.91 17.76 0.82
CA LYS A 61 2.67 18.66 -0.05
C LYS A 61 1.95 18.96 -1.36
N ALA A 62 1.09 18.06 -1.81
CA ALA A 62 0.30 18.25 -3.03
C ALA A 62 -1.05 18.93 -2.77
N ASP A 63 -1.50 18.98 -1.52
CA ASP A 63 -2.78 19.58 -1.12
C ASP A 63 -2.53 20.72 -0.12
N ASP A 64 -2.45 21.95 -0.65
CA ASP A 64 -2.09 23.18 0.08
C ASP A 64 -3.15 23.62 1.11
N ASP A 65 -4.33 23.01 1.10
CA ASP A 65 -5.40 23.33 2.07
C ASP A 65 -5.27 22.55 3.40
N ARG A 66 -4.29 21.64 3.51
CA ARG A 66 -4.11 20.74 4.65
C ARG A 66 -3.13 21.29 5.68
N ASP A 67 -3.57 21.29 6.93
CA ASP A 67 -2.84 21.85 8.08
C ASP A 67 -2.52 20.70 9.06
N LEU A 68 -1.26 20.26 9.08
CA LEU A 68 -0.76 19.16 9.91
C LEU A 68 -1.06 19.38 11.39
N GLU A 69 -1.01 20.63 11.88
CA GLU A 69 -1.20 21.00 13.29
C GLU A 69 -2.62 20.73 13.80
N ARG A 70 -3.56 20.41 12.91
CA ARG A 70 -4.99 20.25 13.24
C ARG A 70 -5.52 18.84 13.01
N GLU A 71 -4.68 17.91 12.55
CA GLU A 71 -5.09 16.53 12.37
C GLU A 71 -5.14 15.77 13.71
N ALA A 72 -6.02 14.77 13.78
CA ALA A 72 -6.03 13.87 14.91
C ALA A 72 -4.84 12.91 14.79
N GLU A 73 -3.98 12.89 15.80
CA GLU A 73 -2.75 12.12 15.79
C GLU A 73 -2.82 10.88 16.71
N VAL A 74 -2.08 9.85 16.32
CA VAL A 74 -1.77 8.70 17.16
C VAL A 74 -0.25 8.55 17.24
N ALA A 75 0.29 8.62 18.46
CA ALA A 75 1.73 8.60 18.72
C ALA A 75 2.54 9.64 17.90
N GLY A 76 1.97 10.82 17.64
CA GLY A 76 2.60 11.88 16.85
C GLY A 76 2.53 11.70 15.34
N VAL A 77 1.77 10.71 14.85
CA VAL A 77 1.52 10.50 13.42
C VAL A 77 0.04 10.77 13.11
N PRO A 78 -0.30 11.56 12.08
CA PRO A 78 -1.71 11.82 11.77
C PRO A 78 -2.45 10.55 11.37
N ILE A 79 -3.66 10.35 11.92
CA ILE A 79 -4.48 9.15 11.73
C ILE A 79 -4.81 8.92 10.25
N ARG A 80 -4.96 9.99 9.46
CA ARG A 80 -5.22 9.88 8.03
C ARG A 80 -4.04 9.26 7.28
N PHE A 81 -2.80 9.65 7.63
CA PHE A 81 -1.61 9.02 7.07
C PHE A 81 -1.53 7.54 7.45
N VAL A 82 -1.83 7.21 8.71
CA VAL A 82 -1.90 5.81 9.16
C VAL A 82 -2.95 5.03 8.38
N SER A 83 -4.15 5.60 8.19
CA SER A 83 -5.20 5.00 7.35
C SER A 83 -4.72 4.78 5.92
N LEU A 84 -4.09 5.79 5.32
CA LEU A 84 -3.58 5.69 3.95
C LEU A 84 -2.57 4.54 3.83
N MET A 85 -1.64 4.40 4.79
CA MET A 85 -0.69 3.28 4.80
C MET A 85 -1.41 1.94 4.96
N LEU A 86 -2.32 1.84 5.93
CA LEU A 86 -3.09 0.60 6.15
C LEU A 86 -3.87 0.19 4.90
N VAL A 87 -4.49 1.14 4.21
CA VAL A 87 -5.23 0.89 2.98
C VAL A 87 -4.28 0.52 1.84
N ALA A 88 -3.16 1.23 1.67
CA ALA A 88 -2.23 0.98 0.58
C ALA A 88 -1.61 -0.42 0.65
N PHE A 89 -1.10 -0.82 1.81
CA PHE A 89 -0.54 -2.17 1.99
C PHE A 89 -1.65 -3.23 2.12
N GLY A 90 -2.73 -2.91 2.84
CA GLY A 90 -3.83 -3.82 3.11
C GLY A 90 -4.59 -4.22 1.85
N SER A 91 -4.85 -3.28 0.93
CA SER A 91 -5.53 -3.58 -0.34
C SER A 91 -4.77 -4.61 -1.15
N VAL A 92 -3.46 -4.42 -1.30
CA VAL A 92 -2.57 -5.32 -2.03
C VAL A 92 -2.51 -6.69 -1.35
N ALA A 93 -2.37 -6.72 -0.02
CA ALA A 93 -2.34 -7.96 0.74
C ALA A 93 -3.66 -8.75 0.62
N VAL A 94 -4.80 -8.08 0.79
CA VAL A 94 -6.12 -8.70 0.64
C VAL A 94 -6.30 -9.24 -0.76
N LEU A 95 -5.97 -8.47 -1.80
CA LEU A 95 -6.06 -8.93 -3.18
C LEU A 95 -5.15 -10.14 -3.45
N ALA A 96 -3.89 -10.09 -2.99
CA ALA A 96 -2.93 -11.18 -3.18
C ALA A 96 -3.42 -12.48 -2.56
N LEU A 97 -3.98 -12.41 -1.34
CA LEU A 97 -4.51 -13.57 -0.65
C LEU A 97 -5.82 -14.06 -1.26
N ALA A 98 -6.75 -13.16 -1.59
CA ALA A 98 -8.03 -13.51 -2.19
C ALA A 98 -7.86 -14.19 -3.56
N LEU A 99 -6.88 -13.76 -4.34
CA LEU A 99 -6.55 -14.32 -5.65
C LEU A 99 -5.57 -15.50 -5.57
N THR A 100 -5.21 -15.94 -4.36
CA THR A 100 -4.30 -17.08 -4.15
C THR A 100 -2.92 -16.88 -4.80
N ALA A 101 -2.53 -15.62 -5.04
CA ALA A 101 -1.33 -15.26 -5.80
C ALA A 101 -0.01 -15.82 -5.22
N PRO A 102 0.22 -15.84 -3.88
CA PRO A 102 1.41 -16.49 -3.33
C PRO A 102 1.53 -17.96 -3.71
N GLN A 103 0.42 -18.69 -3.70
CA GLN A 103 0.41 -20.11 -4.04
C GLN A 103 0.62 -20.29 -5.54
N THR A 104 -0.12 -19.55 -6.37
CA THR A 104 -0.02 -19.61 -7.83
C THR A 104 1.41 -19.29 -8.31
N PHE A 105 1.99 -18.18 -7.86
CA PHE A 105 3.27 -17.72 -8.40
C PHE A 105 4.48 -18.30 -7.66
N LEU A 106 4.47 -18.33 -6.32
CA LEU A 106 5.65 -18.74 -5.57
C LEU A 106 5.80 -20.27 -5.48
N VAL A 107 4.70 -21.00 -5.52
CA VAL A 107 4.69 -22.46 -5.35
C VAL A 107 4.46 -23.17 -6.68
N GLU A 108 3.33 -22.91 -7.33
CA GLU A 108 2.91 -23.67 -8.52
C GLU A 108 3.71 -23.29 -9.78
N ALA A 109 3.96 -21.99 -9.98
CA ALA A 109 4.82 -21.49 -11.07
C ALA A 109 6.33 -21.64 -10.77
N GLY A 110 6.70 -22.08 -9.56
CA GLY A 110 8.08 -22.44 -9.25
C GLY A 110 9.05 -21.27 -9.05
N ILE A 111 8.57 -20.04 -8.81
CA ILE A 111 9.46 -18.88 -8.51
C ILE A 111 10.35 -19.17 -7.30
N LEU A 112 9.84 -19.88 -6.29
CA LEU A 112 10.66 -20.42 -5.20
C LEU A 112 10.99 -21.89 -5.50
N PRO A 113 12.28 -22.25 -5.70
CA PRO A 113 12.65 -23.64 -6.00
C PRO A 113 12.35 -24.63 -4.86
N ASN A 114 12.41 -24.16 -3.61
CA ASN A 114 12.11 -24.95 -2.41
C ASN A 114 11.20 -24.12 -1.49
N PRO A 115 9.89 -24.04 -1.79
CA PRO A 115 8.98 -23.18 -1.06
C PRO A 115 8.81 -23.69 0.38
N THR A 116 9.18 -22.85 1.35
CA THR A 116 8.86 -23.06 2.76
C THR A 116 7.79 -22.04 3.18
N PRO A 117 6.95 -22.32 4.20
CA PRO A 117 5.95 -21.37 4.66
C PRO A 117 6.53 -19.98 4.99
N ARG A 118 7.73 -19.96 5.58
CA ARG A 118 8.46 -18.72 5.89
C ARG A 118 8.92 -17.98 4.63
N ALA A 119 9.47 -18.69 3.64
CA ALA A 119 9.92 -18.07 2.40
C ALA A 119 8.74 -17.49 1.61
N VAL A 120 7.62 -18.23 1.52
CA VAL A 120 6.39 -17.76 0.88
C VAL A 120 5.85 -16.50 1.58
N ALA A 121 5.76 -16.52 2.91
CA ALA A 121 5.28 -15.36 3.67
C ALA A 121 6.18 -14.13 3.48
N LEU A 122 7.51 -14.27 3.58
CA LEU A 122 8.44 -13.16 3.42
C LEU A 122 8.43 -12.59 2.00
N THR A 123 8.38 -13.44 0.97
CA THR A 123 8.28 -12.98 -0.42
C THR A 123 6.93 -12.31 -0.69
N THR A 124 5.84 -12.80 -0.10
CA THR A 124 4.52 -12.15 -0.18
C THR A 124 4.56 -10.75 0.43
N VAL A 125 5.19 -10.56 1.58
CA VAL A 125 5.35 -9.24 2.19
C VAL A 125 6.12 -8.28 1.28
N LYS A 126 7.17 -8.76 0.59
CA LYS A 126 7.92 -7.97 -0.38
C LYS A 126 7.07 -7.60 -1.61
N ALA A 127 6.32 -8.54 -2.15
CA ALA A 127 5.40 -8.30 -3.27
C ALA A 127 4.31 -7.28 -2.88
N VAL A 128 3.76 -7.39 -1.66
CA VAL A 128 2.82 -6.42 -1.10
C VAL A 128 3.44 -5.03 -1.03
N ALA A 129 4.70 -4.93 -0.60
CA ALA A 129 5.40 -3.65 -0.54
C ALA A 129 5.61 -3.02 -1.93
N VAL A 130 5.93 -3.83 -2.95
CA VAL A 130 6.04 -3.37 -4.34
C VAL A 130 4.68 -2.89 -4.86
N GLY A 131 3.62 -3.69 -4.69
CA GLY A 131 2.27 -3.30 -5.12
C GLY A 131 1.73 -2.06 -4.39
N ALA A 132 2.16 -1.83 -3.13
CA ALA A 132 1.75 -0.68 -2.35
C ALA A 132 2.23 0.66 -2.94
N ILE A 133 3.28 0.69 -3.78
CA ILE A 133 3.72 1.89 -4.52
C ILE A 133 2.58 2.42 -5.40
N PHE A 134 1.82 1.53 -6.03
CA PHE A 134 0.70 1.92 -6.90
C PHE A 134 -0.57 2.15 -6.11
N SER A 135 -0.81 1.31 -5.10
CA SER A 135 -1.98 1.43 -4.24
C SER A 135 -1.99 2.76 -3.46
N VAL A 136 -0.84 3.24 -2.98
CA VAL A 136 -0.78 4.50 -2.22
C VAL A 136 -1.13 5.72 -3.08
N VAL A 137 -0.71 5.73 -4.35
CA VAL A 137 -1.05 6.81 -5.30
C VAL A 137 -2.55 6.82 -5.53
N GLY A 138 -3.15 5.67 -5.82
CA GLY A 138 -4.59 5.56 -6.07
C GLY A 138 -5.42 5.95 -4.86
N ALA A 139 -5.04 5.45 -3.67
CA ALA A 139 -5.72 5.77 -2.42
C ALA A 139 -5.61 7.27 -2.09
N ALA A 140 -4.43 7.88 -2.25
CA ALA A 140 -4.23 9.30 -1.97
C ALA A 140 -4.95 10.20 -2.98
N THR A 141 -4.98 9.83 -4.27
CA THR A 141 -5.76 10.57 -5.28
C THR A 141 -7.27 10.48 -5.02
N ALA A 142 -7.78 9.31 -4.63
CA ALA A 142 -9.19 9.19 -4.27
C ALA A 142 -9.55 9.99 -3.01
N ASP A 143 -8.65 10.05 -2.02
CA ASP A 143 -8.79 10.87 -0.80
C ASP A 143 -8.76 12.38 -1.05
N SER A 144 -8.09 12.84 -2.12
CA SER A 144 -7.98 14.27 -2.43
C SER A 144 -9.08 14.79 -3.36
N VAL A 145 -9.61 13.93 -4.24
CA VAL A 145 -10.62 14.34 -5.24
C VAL A 145 -12.06 14.30 -4.70
N PHE A 146 -12.36 13.43 -3.72
CA PHE A 146 -13.72 13.20 -3.22
C PHE A 146 -13.91 13.64 -1.77
#